data_AF-A0A955P2I3-F1
#
_entry.id   AF-A0A955P2I3-F1
#
_cell.length_a   1.000
_cell.length_b   1.000
_cell.length_c   1.000
_cell.angle_alpha   90.00
_cell.angle_beta   90.00
_cell.angle_gamma   90.00
#
_symmetry.space_group_name_H-M   'P 1'
#
loop_
_entity.id
_entity.type
_entity.pdbx_description
1 polymer ?
#
loop_
_entity_poly.entity_id
_entity_poly.type
_entity_poly.pdbx_seq_one_letter_code
_entity_poly.pdbx_strand_id
1 'polypeptide(L)'
;MSNRIHGRLGRRLVMALVLGTALSQIVPSVAAGADISIQYIRTILNPDPTSAALMGSRPRFLSENEVLLGARGDSYSGTNSGRAFLFNALTGQFISSFENPDPDSGDSFGHTGVAVGSNLVAIGAFGNDTPLTDCGAVYIFDKKTGLVVQTLLSPNPTKSGHFGITLESVGNRLLVGASGDMVDGIAAGAVYLVNPLSGALVQTFHPPHPASGDRFGISLSSNGDTVLVGNDYKDDGALPDSGIAQSFDIETGALLETFENPTPGNTDRFGSSVSISGSFAIIGAPKDDAGGENTGTVHVFDLATGTFERSLQSPDPEAFEDFGNVSDVGGVAIIVGAPSSSYEGRNLEGRAYLFDPHTGEHLDTFTNPAAEDDDYFGSGSDFSGDLCVIGSFGDDRGSYNAGSALVFRIANLPPSPTPTPTPPIEGTGLVAGFVTNASDFQIITNAILALGDKIEFPDEEGIFIFEGAKVGLQILDAVSPGYESYSKEIQVGAATLLLVEMAPRGTNPNADINFDGIVNQNDHLEIQKNWHRQFPSHKTSSGRQLPPIERDKLLEKLRIRLEKRSH
;
A
#
# COMPACT_ATOMS: atom_id res chain seq x y z
N MET A 1 52.38 -62.21 -35.20
CA MET A 1 51.34 -62.92 -35.97
C MET A 1 50.39 -61.89 -36.55
N SER A 2 50.28 -61.93 -37.88
CA SER A 2 49.40 -61.21 -38.80
C SER A 2 49.41 -59.67 -38.86
N ASN A 3 49.39 -59.22 -40.10
CA ASN A 3 49.66 -57.89 -40.63
C ASN A 3 48.42 -57.45 -41.44
N ARG A 4 48.18 -56.13 -41.46
CA ARG A 4 47.69 -55.32 -42.60
C ARG A 4 46.20 -55.30 -43.07
N ILE A 5 45.63 -54.10 -42.88
CA ILE A 5 44.92 -53.14 -43.79
C ILE A 5 43.53 -53.45 -44.42
N HIS A 6 42.66 -52.42 -44.28
CA HIS A 6 41.68 -51.80 -45.22
C HIS A 6 40.20 -51.85 -44.83
N GLY A 7 39.57 -50.67 -44.76
CA GLY A 7 38.11 -50.49 -44.74
C GLY A 7 37.69 -49.08 -44.32
N ARG A 8 37.39 -48.23 -45.30
CA ARG A 8 37.08 -46.79 -45.18
C ARG A 8 35.56 -46.58 -45.34
N LEU A 9 35.06 -45.46 -44.78
CA LEU A 9 33.77 -44.77 -44.97
C LEU A 9 32.54 -45.22 -44.16
N GLY A 10 31.92 -44.24 -43.49
CA GLY A 10 30.50 -44.30 -43.14
C GLY A 10 30.03 -43.34 -42.05
N ARG A 11 30.06 -42.02 -42.31
CA ARG A 11 29.27 -40.94 -41.66
C ARG A 11 29.29 -40.82 -40.11
N ARG A 12 29.88 -39.70 -39.67
CA ARG A 12 29.78 -39.13 -38.32
C ARG A 12 28.32 -38.88 -37.94
N LEU A 13 27.84 -39.56 -36.90
CA LEU A 13 26.70 -39.13 -36.10
C LEU A 13 27.29 -38.38 -34.90
N VAL A 14 27.36 -37.06 -34.98
CA VAL A 14 27.63 -36.21 -33.81
C VAL A 14 26.30 -36.03 -33.12
N MET A 15 26.03 -36.83 -32.10
CA MET A 15 24.98 -36.56 -31.14
C MET A 15 25.54 -35.47 -30.20
N ALA A 16 25.32 -34.21 -30.56
CA ALA A 16 25.57 -33.10 -29.67
C ALA A 16 24.44 -33.10 -28.62
N LEU A 17 24.77 -33.58 -27.43
CA LEU A 17 23.99 -33.33 -26.23
C LEU A 17 24.13 -31.82 -25.95
N VAL A 18 23.17 -31.02 -26.43
CA VAL A 18 23.06 -29.62 -26.02
C VAL A 18 22.53 -29.65 -24.59
N LEU A 19 23.45 -29.61 -23.63
CA LEU A 19 23.19 -29.14 -22.28
C LEU A 19 22.67 -27.70 -22.41
N GLY A 20 21.35 -27.55 -22.41
CA GLY A 20 20.73 -26.25 -22.19
C GLY A 20 21.15 -25.78 -20.81
N THR A 21 22.05 -24.81 -20.75
CA THR A 21 22.30 -24.03 -19.56
C THR A 21 21.01 -23.29 -19.22
N ALA A 22 20.23 -23.85 -18.30
CA ALA A 22 19.33 -23.04 -17.51
C ALA A 22 20.22 -22.03 -16.79
N LEU A 23 20.15 -20.77 -17.19
CA LEU A 23 20.48 -19.66 -16.31
C LEU A 23 19.44 -19.73 -15.20
N SER A 24 19.70 -20.57 -14.20
CA SER A 24 19.09 -20.42 -12.90
C SER A 24 19.54 -19.05 -12.43
N GLN A 25 18.65 -18.06 -12.48
CA GLN A 25 18.76 -16.95 -11.55
C GLN A 25 18.88 -17.61 -10.18
N ILE A 26 20.07 -17.49 -9.59
CA ILE A 26 20.26 -17.77 -8.18
C ILE A 26 19.47 -16.66 -7.50
N VAL A 27 18.17 -16.88 -7.33
CA VAL A 27 17.47 -16.31 -6.19
C VAL A 27 18.21 -16.92 -5.01
N PRO A 28 18.90 -16.17 -4.16
CA PRO A 28 19.42 -16.73 -2.93
C PRO A 28 18.22 -17.31 -2.20
N SER A 29 18.11 -18.64 -2.20
CA SER A 29 17.21 -19.33 -1.29
C SER A 29 17.72 -18.94 0.10
N VAL A 30 16.96 -18.11 0.80
CA VAL A 30 17.19 -17.89 2.24
C VAL A 30 17.22 -19.28 2.85
N ALA A 31 18.36 -19.64 3.42
CA ALA A 31 18.51 -20.92 4.09
C ALA A 31 17.42 -20.99 5.16
N ALA A 32 16.62 -22.05 5.15
CA ALA A 32 15.72 -22.34 6.25
C ALA A 32 16.57 -22.40 7.54
N GLY A 33 16.37 -21.42 8.44
CA GLY A 33 17.11 -21.29 9.69
C GLY A 33 18.12 -20.13 9.78
N ALA A 34 18.00 -19.06 8.99
CA ALA A 34 18.68 -17.81 9.31
C ALA A 34 17.81 -17.02 10.31
N ASP A 35 18.32 -16.79 11.53
CA ASP A 35 17.63 -15.99 12.54
C ASP A 35 17.35 -14.58 12.02
N ILE A 36 16.14 -14.07 12.27
CA ILE A 36 15.81 -12.66 12.05
C ILE A 36 16.79 -11.83 12.88
N SER A 37 17.29 -10.75 12.31
CA SER A 37 18.20 -9.85 13.02
C SER A 37 17.87 -8.40 12.75
N ILE A 38 17.86 -7.61 13.81
CA ILE A 38 17.71 -6.16 13.75
C ILE A 38 19.10 -5.51 13.73
N GLN A 39 19.36 -4.73 12.70
CA GLN A 39 20.57 -3.92 12.58
C GLN A 39 20.24 -2.44 12.74
N TYR A 40 20.74 -1.82 13.81
CA TYR A 40 20.74 -0.36 13.92
C TYR A 40 21.57 0.27 12.80
N ILE A 41 20.96 1.20 12.06
CA ILE A 41 21.64 1.94 11.00
C ILE A 41 22.10 3.29 11.53
N ARG A 42 21.19 4.08 12.11
CA ARG A 42 21.47 5.45 12.56
C ARG A 42 20.30 6.09 13.32
N THR A 43 20.59 7.20 14.00
CA THR A 43 19.60 8.17 14.48
C THR A 43 19.54 9.38 13.53
N ILE A 44 18.34 9.84 13.21
CA ILE A 44 18.03 11.12 12.57
C ILE A 44 17.64 12.09 13.68
N LEU A 45 18.44 13.15 13.86
CA LEU A 45 18.18 14.21 14.83
C LEU A 45 17.44 15.36 14.16
N ASN A 46 16.71 16.14 14.97
CA ASN A 46 16.06 17.35 14.50
C ASN A 46 17.12 18.34 13.96
N PRO A 47 17.05 18.76 12.68
CA PRO A 47 18.05 19.61 12.05
C PRO A 47 17.98 21.06 12.53
N ASP A 48 16.84 21.46 13.10
CA ASP A 48 16.58 22.78 13.65
C ASP A 48 15.83 22.65 14.99
N PRO A 49 16.51 22.17 16.05
CA PRO A 49 15.85 21.74 17.28
C PRO A 49 15.27 22.92 18.06
N THR A 50 13.94 23.02 18.13
CA THR A 50 13.24 23.87 19.10
C THR A 50 12.86 23.07 20.34
N SER A 51 12.74 23.75 21.48
CA SER A 51 12.23 23.11 22.71
C SER A 51 10.83 22.56 22.47
N ALA A 52 10.55 21.34 22.92
CA ALA A 52 9.29 20.62 22.75
C ALA A 52 8.82 20.51 21.29
N ALA A 53 9.76 20.34 20.34
CA ALA A 53 9.43 20.12 18.93
C ALA A 53 8.74 18.75 18.70
N LEU A 54 9.07 17.74 19.52
CA LEU A 54 8.49 16.40 19.48
C LEU A 54 8.66 15.71 18.12
N MET A 55 9.82 15.90 17.46
CA MET A 55 10.11 15.29 16.17
C MET A 55 10.08 13.77 16.26
N GLY A 56 9.49 13.11 15.26
CA GLY A 56 9.55 11.66 15.12
C GLY A 56 8.45 10.92 15.88
N SER A 57 7.44 11.61 16.42
CA SER A 57 6.33 10.94 17.11
C SER A 57 5.51 9.98 16.24
N ARG A 58 5.39 10.24 14.93
CA ARG A 58 4.76 9.35 13.93
C ARG A 58 5.57 9.41 12.63
N PRO A 59 6.71 8.71 12.55
CA PRO A 59 7.55 8.72 11.36
C PRO A 59 6.82 7.99 10.23
N ARG A 60 7.01 8.42 8.98
CA ARG A 60 6.37 7.80 7.80
C ARG A 60 7.31 7.71 6.61
N PHE A 61 7.44 6.53 6.01
CA PHE A 61 8.10 6.37 4.73
C PHE A 61 7.19 6.90 3.62
N LEU A 62 7.74 7.79 2.78
CA LEU A 62 7.07 8.31 1.60
C LEU A 62 7.49 7.59 0.32
N SER A 63 8.60 6.85 0.40
CA SER A 63 9.13 5.95 -0.63
C SER A 63 10.18 5.03 0.01
N GLU A 64 10.86 4.21 -0.79
CA GLU A 64 11.80 3.20 -0.30
C GLU A 64 12.79 3.72 0.77
N ASN A 65 13.32 4.94 0.55
CA ASN A 65 14.36 5.53 1.38
C ASN A 65 14.05 6.94 1.85
N GLU A 66 12.85 7.47 1.58
CA GLU A 66 12.47 8.81 2.02
C GLU A 66 11.56 8.70 3.24
N VAL A 67 11.96 9.31 4.36
CA VAL A 67 11.20 9.31 5.61
C VAL A 67 10.81 10.74 5.99
N LEU A 68 9.52 10.94 6.23
CA LEU A 68 8.93 12.13 6.79
C LEU A 68 8.90 12.02 8.31
N LEU A 69 9.47 13.00 8.98
CA LEU A 69 9.46 13.13 10.43
C LEU A 69 8.72 14.40 10.82
N GLY A 70 7.57 14.21 11.47
CA GLY A 70 6.76 15.28 12.02
C GLY A 70 7.28 15.80 13.35
N ALA A 71 7.40 17.12 13.48
CA ALA A 71 7.72 17.86 14.70
C ALA A 71 6.52 18.75 15.09
N ARG A 72 5.46 18.11 15.58
CA ARG A 72 4.16 18.74 15.82
C ARG A 72 4.19 19.90 16.83
N GLY A 73 5.15 19.90 17.75
CA GLY A 73 5.32 20.96 18.76
C GLY A 73 6.31 22.05 18.34
N ASP A 74 6.86 21.96 17.12
CA ASP A 74 7.83 22.94 16.64
C ASP A 74 7.22 24.36 16.64
N SER A 75 8.03 25.32 17.11
CA SER A 75 7.58 26.70 17.34
C SER A 75 8.14 27.73 16.37
N TYR A 76 8.68 27.31 15.22
CA TYR A 76 9.37 28.19 14.29
C TYR A 76 8.46 29.22 13.60
N SER A 77 7.30 28.79 13.12
CA SER A 77 6.31 29.66 12.44
C SER A 77 5.25 30.24 13.38
N GLY A 78 5.26 29.85 14.65
CA GLY A 78 4.26 30.17 15.66
C GLY A 78 4.31 29.17 16.81
N THR A 79 3.89 29.54 18.02
CA THR A 79 3.99 28.69 19.22
C THR A 79 3.29 27.35 19.00
N ASN A 80 4.03 26.23 19.01
CA ASN A 80 3.52 24.89 18.74
C ASN A 80 2.68 24.78 17.45
N SER A 81 3.01 25.57 16.43
CA SER A 81 2.33 25.54 15.13
C SER A 81 2.69 24.30 14.30
N GLY A 82 3.86 23.69 14.60
CA GLY A 82 4.32 22.44 14.04
C GLY A 82 5.15 22.59 12.75
N ARG A 83 5.97 21.57 12.48
CA ARG A 83 6.80 21.46 11.26
C ARG A 83 6.96 19.99 10.85
N ALA A 84 7.35 19.73 9.61
CA ALA A 84 7.74 18.40 9.17
C ALA A 84 9.03 18.43 8.35
N PHE A 85 9.81 17.35 8.43
CA PHE A 85 11.12 17.25 7.81
C PHE A 85 11.24 15.96 7.00
N LEU A 86 11.80 16.06 5.79
CA LEU A 86 12.03 14.93 4.89
C LEU A 86 13.51 14.58 4.88
N PHE A 87 13.82 13.30 5.09
CA PHE A 87 15.18 12.78 5.07
C PHE A 87 15.32 11.59 4.14
N ASN A 88 16.54 11.36 3.67
CA ASN A 88 16.91 10.05 3.20
C ASN A 88 17.23 9.16 4.42
N ALA A 89 16.48 8.10 4.65
CA ALA A 89 16.57 7.25 5.83
C ALA A 89 17.93 6.54 5.96
N LEU A 90 18.55 6.13 4.85
CA LEU A 90 19.83 5.42 4.86
C LEU A 90 21.02 6.32 5.15
N THR A 91 21.08 7.49 4.50
CA THR A 91 22.20 8.42 4.63
C THR A 91 22.00 9.40 5.79
N GLY A 92 20.75 9.63 6.19
CA GLY A 92 20.34 10.71 7.08
C GLY A 92 20.42 12.10 6.47
N GLN A 93 20.60 12.18 5.16
CA GLN A 93 20.66 13.47 4.48
C GLN A 93 19.31 14.17 4.61
N PHE A 94 19.33 15.39 5.13
CA PHE A 94 18.19 16.30 5.07
C PHE A 94 17.86 16.67 3.62
N ILE A 95 16.60 16.51 3.23
CA ILE A 95 16.13 16.76 1.87
C ILE A 95 15.35 18.09 1.82
N SER A 96 14.33 18.22 2.66
CA SER A 96 13.43 19.39 2.67
C SER A 96 12.69 19.50 4.02
N SER A 97 12.13 20.67 4.29
CA SER A 97 11.20 20.92 5.40
C SER A 97 9.89 21.49 4.87
N PHE A 98 8.80 21.24 5.60
CA PHE A 98 7.46 21.76 5.31
C PHE A 98 6.99 22.54 6.53
N GLU A 99 6.58 23.78 6.29
CA GLU A 99 6.09 24.69 7.33
C GLU A 99 4.56 24.75 7.27
N ASN A 100 3.91 24.96 8.42
CA ASN A 100 2.47 25.17 8.46
C ASN A 100 2.10 26.42 7.64
N PRO A 101 1.30 26.30 6.56
CA PRO A 101 0.96 27.43 5.70
C PRO A 101 0.07 28.49 6.37
N ASP A 102 -0.66 28.11 7.42
CA ASP A 102 -1.53 28.98 8.20
C ASP A 102 -1.23 28.75 9.69
N PRO A 103 -0.07 29.23 10.19
CA PRO A 103 0.41 28.85 11.50
C PRO A 103 -0.35 29.58 12.62
N ASP A 104 -1.14 28.83 13.37
CA ASP A 104 -1.71 29.26 14.65
C ASP A 104 -1.21 28.40 15.83
N SER A 105 -1.48 28.90 17.03
CA SER A 105 -0.94 28.31 18.26
C SER A 105 -1.62 26.98 18.57
N GLY A 106 -0.88 25.88 18.43
CA GLY A 106 -1.39 24.54 18.76
C GLY A 106 -1.91 23.73 17.56
N ASP A 107 -1.79 24.26 16.34
CA ASP A 107 -2.20 23.61 15.09
C ASP A 107 -1.68 22.18 14.92
N SER A 108 -0.54 21.87 15.56
CA SER A 108 0.06 20.54 15.58
C SER A 108 0.39 20.02 14.16
N PHE A 109 0.76 20.92 13.25
CA PHE A 109 1.17 20.56 11.89
C PHE A 109 2.32 19.56 11.90
N GLY A 110 2.23 18.54 11.05
CA GLY A 110 3.23 17.48 11.00
C GLY A 110 2.94 16.34 11.96
N HIS A 111 1.81 16.31 12.69
CA HIS A 111 1.47 15.15 13.52
C HIS A 111 1.34 13.83 12.71
N THR A 112 0.90 13.92 11.45
CA THR A 112 0.82 12.81 10.51
C THR A 112 1.18 13.30 9.11
N GLY A 113 1.63 12.38 8.25
CA GLY A 113 1.78 12.65 6.84
C GLY A 113 1.96 11.40 6.00
N VAL A 114 1.53 11.44 4.75
CA VAL A 114 1.55 10.29 3.83
C VAL A 114 1.92 10.72 2.43
N ALA A 115 2.47 9.80 1.64
CA ALA A 115 2.74 10.07 0.23
C ALA A 115 1.44 10.23 -0.55
N VAL A 116 1.42 11.19 -1.47
CA VAL A 116 0.34 11.35 -2.45
C VAL A 116 0.96 11.25 -3.84
N GLY A 117 0.91 10.05 -4.42
CA GLY A 117 1.69 9.73 -5.61
C GLY A 117 3.21 9.85 -5.36
N SER A 118 3.99 10.02 -6.42
CA SER A 118 5.45 9.97 -6.32
C SER A 118 6.10 11.26 -5.80
N ASN A 119 5.46 12.41 -6.01
CA ASN A 119 6.08 13.72 -5.85
C ASN A 119 5.44 14.59 -4.77
N LEU A 120 4.29 14.19 -4.24
CA LEU A 120 3.56 14.99 -3.25
C LEU A 120 3.52 14.28 -1.89
N VAL A 121 3.30 15.07 -0.86
CA VAL A 121 3.07 14.61 0.50
C VAL A 121 1.88 15.34 1.10
N ALA A 122 0.97 14.60 1.72
CA ALA A 122 -0.11 15.16 2.54
C ALA A 122 0.38 15.24 3.99
N ILE A 123 0.15 16.37 4.66
CA ILE A 123 0.55 16.60 6.05
C ILE A 123 -0.63 17.18 6.82
N GLY A 124 -0.97 16.57 7.95
CA GLY A 124 -2.07 16.99 8.80
C GLY A 124 -1.69 18.10 9.77
N ALA A 125 -2.62 19.02 10.00
CA ALA A 125 -2.63 20.03 11.06
C ALA A 125 -4.00 19.98 11.74
N PHE A 126 -4.20 18.99 12.60
CA PHE A 126 -5.52 18.70 13.14
C PHE A 126 -6.02 19.76 14.13
N GLY A 127 -5.13 20.59 14.69
CA GLY A 127 -5.49 21.73 15.52
C GLY A 127 -5.77 23.01 14.73
N ASN A 128 -5.76 22.97 13.39
CA ASN A 128 -5.94 24.19 12.61
C ASN A 128 -7.33 24.82 12.83
N ASP A 129 -7.33 26.14 12.97
CA ASP A 129 -8.49 26.94 13.36
C ASP A 129 -9.38 27.43 12.19
N THR A 130 -9.14 26.95 10.97
CA THR A 130 -9.85 27.42 9.76
C THR A 130 -10.79 26.34 9.19
N PRO A 131 -12.11 26.58 9.09
CA PRO A 131 -12.83 27.83 9.39
C PRO A 131 -13.29 27.98 10.85
N LEU A 132 -13.11 26.96 11.69
CA LEU A 132 -13.53 26.95 13.09
C LEU A 132 -12.36 26.46 13.97
N THR A 133 -12.36 26.86 15.24
CA THR A 133 -11.33 26.46 16.20
C THR A 133 -11.12 24.94 16.24
N ASP A 134 -9.87 24.49 16.12
CA ASP A 134 -9.44 23.09 16.10
C ASP A 134 -10.22 22.20 15.12
N CYS A 135 -10.76 22.74 14.02
CA CYS A 135 -11.51 21.93 13.05
C CYS A 135 -10.58 21.07 12.17
N GLY A 136 -9.32 21.49 12.05
CA GLY A 136 -8.26 20.76 11.38
C GLY A 136 -8.19 20.95 9.86
N ALA A 137 -6.97 20.78 9.33
CA ALA A 137 -6.67 20.90 7.91
C ALA A 137 -5.63 19.86 7.47
N VAL A 138 -5.59 19.60 6.16
CA VAL A 138 -4.54 18.81 5.51
C VAL A 138 -3.93 19.61 4.37
N TYR A 139 -2.61 19.68 4.34
CA TYR A 139 -1.86 20.41 3.32
C TYR A 139 -1.10 19.44 2.44
N ILE A 140 -1.26 19.59 1.12
CA ILE A 140 -0.55 18.81 0.11
C ILE A 140 0.60 19.64 -0.41
N PHE A 141 1.82 19.13 -0.28
CA PHE A 141 3.04 19.80 -0.74
C PHE A 141 3.69 19.07 -1.89
N ASP A 142 4.35 19.81 -2.78
CA ASP A 142 5.38 19.25 -3.64
C ASP A 142 6.64 18.97 -2.83
N LYS A 143 7.08 17.70 -2.77
CA LYS A 143 8.23 17.26 -1.96
C LYS A 143 9.53 17.97 -2.32
N LYS A 144 9.69 18.37 -3.58
CA LYS A 144 10.92 18.96 -4.11
C LYS A 144 10.99 20.46 -3.89
N THR A 145 9.89 21.17 -4.15
CA THR A 145 9.87 22.63 -4.01
C THR A 145 9.44 23.09 -2.63
N GLY A 146 8.82 22.22 -1.82
CA GLY A 146 8.26 22.60 -0.52
C GLY A 146 7.04 23.53 -0.62
N LEU A 147 6.47 23.67 -1.82
CA LEU A 147 5.33 24.57 -2.04
C LEU A 147 4.02 23.82 -1.82
N VAL A 148 3.05 24.50 -1.22
CA VAL A 148 1.68 24.00 -1.09
C VAL A 148 1.06 23.92 -2.48
N VAL A 149 0.56 22.74 -2.81
CA VAL A 149 -0.19 22.43 -4.04
C VAL A 149 -1.69 22.51 -3.79
N GLN A 150 -2.14 22.07 -2.61
CA GLN A 150 -3.55 22.06 -2.25
C GLN A 150 -3.74 22.12 -0.73
N THR A 151 -4.82 22.75 -0.29
CA THR A 151 -5.31 22.70 1.10
C THR A 151 -6.66 21.99 1.11
N LEU A 152 -6.80 21.01 1.98
CA LEU A 152 -8.03 20.26 2.21
C LEU A 152 -8.58 20.67 3.57
N LEU A 153 -9.80 21.19 3.58
CA LEU A 153 -10.55 21.50 4.80
C LEU A 153 -11.63 20.43 5.01
N SER A 154 -12.07 20.26 6.26
CA SER A 154 -13.15 19.32 6.55
C SER A 154 -14.39 19.61 5.69
N PRO A 155 -14.98 18.59 5.03
CA PRO A 155 -16.27 18.72 4.33
C PRO A 155 -17.43 19.08 5.27
N ASN A 156 -17.29 18.77 6.56
CA ASN A 156 -18.26 19.08 7.61
C ASN A 156 -17.53 19.73 8.80
N PRO A 157 -17.10 20.99 8.66
CA PRO A 157 -16.25 21.63 9.65
C PRO A 157 -16.98 21.80 10.96
N THR A 158 -16.38 21.29 12.04
CA THR A 158 -16.90 21.41 13.40
C THR A 158 -15.81 21.90 14.34
N LYS A 159 -16.22 22.56 15.43
CA LYS A 159 -15.26 22.97 16.45
C LYS A 159 -14.66 21.73 17.09
N SER A 160 -13.33 21.67 17.16
CA SER A 160 -12.60 20.49 17.65
C SER A 160 -12.89 19.22 16.83
N GLY A 161 -13.15 19.38 15.53
CA GLY A 161 -13.36 18.28 14.58
C GLY A 161 -12.11 17.45 14.31
N HIS A 162 -10.93 18.07 14.43
CA HIS A 162 -9.62 17.44 14.26
C HIS A 162 -9.42 16.76 12.90
N PHE A 163 -9.93 17.35 11.82
CA PHE A 163 -9.69 16.85 10.46
C PHE A 163 -8.20 16.83 10.14
N GLY A 164 -7.70 15.69 9.68
CA GLY A 164 -6.26 15.49 9.43
C GLY A 164 -5.48 14.96 10.63
N ILE A 165 -6.16 14.50 11.70
CA ILE A 165 -5.49 13.85 12.84
C ILE A 165 -4.78 12.55 12.46
N THR A 166 -5.31 11.84 11.47
CA THR A 166 -4.69 10.68 10.85
C THR A 166 -4.94 10.70 9.35
N LEU A 167 -3.98 10.17 8.59
CA LEU A 167 -3.97 10.15 7.14
C LEU A 167 -3.53 8.78 6.67
N GLU A 168 -4.14 8.29 5.60
CA GLU A 168 -3.80 7.02 4.98
C GLU A 168 -3.96 7.14 3.46
N SER A 169 -2.94 6.76 2.70
CA SER A 169 -2.99 6.82 1.23
C SER A 169 -3.70 5.59 0.66
N VAL A 170 -4.68 5.77 -0.21
CA VAL A 170 -5.34 4.64 -0.89
C VAL A 170 -5.39 4.84 -2.40
N GLY A 171 -4.47 4.18 -3.10
CA GLY A 171 -4.29 4.38 -4.54
C GLY A 171 -3.96 5.85 -4.84
N ASN A 172 -4.85 6.54 -5.57
CA ASN A 172 -4.73 7.98 -5.86
C ASN A 172 -5.61 8.87 -4.96
N ARG A 173 -6.26 8.29 -3.94
CA ARG A 173 -7.13 8.97 -2.97
C ARG A 173 -6.44 9.05 -1.61
N LEU A 174 -7.02 9.84 -0.73
CA LEU A 174 -6.55 10.05 0.63
C LEU A 174 -7.70 9.80 1.59
N LEU A 175 -7.48 8.93 2.57
CA LEU A 175 -8.34 8.83 3.75
C LEU A 175 -7.88 9.84 4.79
N VAL A 176 -8.83 10.55 5.38
CA VAL A 176 -8.59 11.59 6.39
C VAL A 176 -9.51 11.33 7.58
N GLY A 177 -8.91 11.07 8.74
CA GLY A 177 -9.66 10.99 10.00
C GLY A 177 -9.97 12.39 10.54
N ALA A 178 -11.16 12.53 11.12
CA ALA A 178 -11.63 13.70 11.84
C ALA A 178 -12.33 13.23 13.11
N SER A 179 -11.54 12.89 14.13
CA SER A 179 -12.02 12.13 15.28
C SER A 179 -13.01 12.88 16.17
N GLY A 180 -13.17 14.19 16.00
CA GLY A 180 -14.14 15.01 16.73
C GLY A 180 -15.31 15.50 15.89
N ASP A 181 -15.37 15.14 14.60
CA ASP A 181 -16.42 15.63 13.70
C ASP A 181 -17.82 15.14 14.09
N MET A 182 -18.82 15.93 13.70
CA MET A 182 -20.22 15.67 14.03
C MET A 182 -20.85 14.70 13.03
N VAL A 183 -21.40 13.61 13.55
CA VAL A 183 -22.24 12.65 12.82
C VAL A 183 -23.66 12.80 13.34
N ASP A 184 -24.58 13.22 12.47
CA ASP A 184 -25.99 13.47 12.84
C ASP A 184 -26.17 14.39 14.07
N GLY A 185 -25.25 15.35 14.25
CA GLY A 185 -25.24 16.30 15.36
C GLY A 185 -24.59 15.79 16.66
N ILE A 186 -23.92 14.63 16.61
CA ILE A 186 -23.19 14.01 17.73
C ILE A 186 -21.69 14.03 17.41
N ALA A 187 -20.87 14.57 18.32
CA ALA A 187 -19.41 14.56 18.17
C ALA A 187 -18.88 13.15 18.44
N ALA A 188 -18.88 12.31 17.40
CA ALA A 188 -18.48 10.90 17.45
C ALA A 188 -17.30 10.57 16.53
N GLY A 189 -16.88 11.52 15.69
CA GLY A 189 -15.84 11.37 14.71
C GLY A 189 -16.32 10.80 13.37
N ALA A 190 -15.57 11.12 12.31
CA ALA A 190 -15.83 10.67 10.95
C ALA A 190 -14.51 10.40 10.20
N VAL A 191 -14.61 9.67 9.08
CA VAL A 191 -13.50 9.48 8.14
C VAL A 191 -13.95 9.89 6.75
N TYR A 192 -13.09 10.59 6.02
CA TYR A 192 -13.38 11.07 4.68
C TYR A 192 -12.38 10.49 3.68
N LEU A 193 -12.90 9.92 2.59
CA LEU A 193 -12.11 9.60 1.41
C LEU A 193 -12.22 10.77 0.43
N VAL A 194 -11.08 11.37 0.10
CA VAL A 194 -11.02 12.55 -0.75
C VAL A 194 -10.05 12.36 -1.91
N ASN A 195 -10.30 13.07 -3.01
CA ASN A 195 -9.27 13.27 -4.02
C ASN A 195 -8.30 14.35 -3.51
N PRO A 196 -7.02 14.04 -3.29
CA PRO A 196 -6.10 14.97 -2.65
C PRO A 196 -5.74 16.18 -3.54
N LEU A 197 -5.93 16.10 -4.86
CA LEU A 197 -5.61 17.19 -5.78
C LEU A 197 -6.78 18.13 -6.00
N SER A 198 -7.99 17.59 -6.18
CA SER A 198 -9.19 18.40 -6.41
C SER A 198 -9.91 18.79 -5.11
N GLY A 199 -9.59 18.14 -3.99
CA GLY A 199 -10.34 18.24 -2.73
C GLY A 199 -11.76 17.69 -2.81
N ALA A 200 -12.12 16.97 -3.87
CA ALA A 200 -13.45 16.41 -4.00
C ALA A 200 -13.65 15.27 -2.99
N LEU A 201 -14.72 15.36 -2.20
CA LEU A 201 -15.20 14.27 -1.35
C LEU A 201 -15.67 13.11 -2.24
N VAL A 202 -15.15 11.92 -1.97
CA VAL A 202 -15.51 10.67 -2.66
C VAL A 202 -16.48 9.88 -1.80
N GLN A 203 -16.14 9.67 -0.52
CA GLN A 203 -16.92 8.86 0.42
C GLN A 203 -16.75 9.40 1.85
N THR A 204 -17.77 9.23 2.67
CA THR A 204 -17.70 9.46 4.13
C THR A 204 -18.04 8.16 4.86
N PHE A 205 -17.29 7.86 5.92
CA PHE A 205 -17.54 6.73 6.80
C PHE A 205 -17.96 7.27 8.17
N HIS A 206 -19.06 6.74 8.70
CA HIS A 206 -19.61 7.06 10.00
C HIS A 206 -19.65 5.81 10.88
N PRO A 207 -19.49 5.94 12.20
CA PRO A 207 -19.78 4.84 13.11
C PRO A 207 -21.29 4.52 13.07
N PRO A 208 -21.72 3.24 13.08
CA PRO A 208 -23.14 2.87 13.04
C PRO A 208 -23.97 3.38 14.23
N HIS A 209 -23.32 3.59 15.38
CA HIS A 209 -23.95 3.99 16.64
C HIS A 209 -23.16 5.15 17.27
N PRO A 210 -23.23 6.36 16.69
CA PRO A 210 -22.44 7.50 17.17
C PRO A 210 -22.85 7.86 18.60
N ALA A 211 -21.86 8.00 19.49
CA ALA A 211 -22.04 8.56 20.83
C ALA A 211 -21.11 9.76 21.04
N SER A 212 -21.55 10.70 21.90
CA SER A 212 -20.78 11.91 22.16
C SER A 212 -19.50 11.56 22.91
N GLY A 213 -18.34 11.97 22.39
CA GLY A 213 -17.04 11.68 22.98
C GLY A 213 -16.33 10.48 22.36
N ASP A 214 -17.03 9.70 21.53
CA ASP A 214 -16.40 8.70 20.66
C ASP A 214 -15.37 9.39 19.75
N ARG A 215 -14.32 8.65 19.36
CA ARG A 215 -13.23 9.13 18.52
C ARG A 215 -13.07 8.31 17.25
N PHE A 216 -14.18 8.04 16.57
CA PHE A 216 -14.14 7.29 15.32
C PHE A 216 -13.24 8.00 14.29
N GLY A 217 -12.27 7.26 13.75
CA GLY A 217 -11.27 7.83 12.83
C GLY A 217 -10.01 8.34 13.52
N ILE A 218 -9.74 7.95 14.77
CA ILE A 218 -8.48 8.28 15.47
C ILE A 218 -7.26 7.54 14.89
N SER A 219 -7.49 6.35 14.34
CA SER A 219 -6.49 5.49 13.71
C SER A 219 -7.09 4.86 12.44
N LEU A 220 -6.27 4.68 11.41
CA LEU A 220 -6.67 4.19 10.10
C LEU A 220 -5.63 3.24 9.53
N SER A 221 -6.08 2.23 8.80
CA SER A 221 -5.24 1.41 7.92
C SER A 221 -6.07 0.88 6.77
N SER A 222 -5.44 0.63 5.62
CA SER A 222 -6.14 0.15 4.42
C SER A 222 -5.35 -0.92 3.65
N ASN A 223 -6.06 -1.75 2.89
CA ASN A 223 -5.44 -2.70 1.95
C ASN A 223 -5.84 -2.42 0.48
N GLY A 224 -6.43 -1.26 0.20
CA GLY A 224 -6.91 -0.87 -1.13
C GLY A 224 -8.41 -1.01 -1.32
N ASP A 225 -9.03 -2.05 -0.75
CA ASP A 225 -10.46 -2.35 -0.89
C ASP A 225 -11.22 -2.17 0.45
N THR A 226 -10.53 -2.39 1.56
CA THR A 226 -11.05 -2.25 2.91
C THR A 226 -10.30 -1.16 3.66
N VAL A 227 -11.03 -0.38 4.44
CA VAL A 227 -10.48 0.52 5.46
C VAL A 227 -10.82 0.00 6.84
N LEU A 228 -9.83 -0.11 7.72
CA LEU A 228 -9.99 -0.40 9.14
C LEU A 228 -9.88 0.91 9.92
N VAL A 229 -10.85 1.17 10.79
CA VAL A 229 -11.02 2.42 11.53
C VAL A 229 -11.10 2.13 13.01
N GLY A 230 -10.25 2.77 13.81
CA GLY A 230 -10.33 2.72 15.27
C GLY A 230 -11.30 3.75 15.86
N ASN A 231 -11.92 3.38 16.98
CA ASN A 231 -12.71 4.25 17.84
C ASN A 231 -12.44 3.85 19.30
N ASP A 232 -11.39 4.42 19.87
CA ASP A 232 -10.83 3.97 21.13
C ASP A 232 -11.58 4.45 22.38
N TYR A 233 -12.45 5.45 22.24
CA TYR A 233 -13.29 5.96 23.32
C TYR A 233 -14.72 5.44 23.23
N LYS A 234 -14.93 4.37 22.46
CA LYS A 234 -16.24 3.73 22.39
C LYS A 234 -16.54 2.99 23.70
N ASP A 235 -17.68 3.30 24.30
CA ASP A 235 -18.19 2.54 25.44
C ASP A 235 -18.79 1.19 24.99
N ASP A 236 -18.43 0.11 25.68
CA ASP A 236 -19.14 -1.18 25.62
C ASP A 236 -20.05 -1.35 26.85
N GLY A 237 -21.30 -0.96 26.69
CA GLY A 237 -22.32 -1.08 27.73
C GLY A 237 -22.01 -0.24 28.98
N ALA A 238 -21.47 -0.88 30.01
CA ALA A 238 -21.10 -0.22 31.28
C ALA A 238 -19.58 -0.03 31.44
N LEU A 239 -18.79 -0.38 30.43
CA LEU A 239 -17.34 -0.25 30.40
C LEU A 239 -16.98 1.01 29.61
N PRO A 240 -16.72 2.15 30.27
CA PRO A 240 -16.37 3.38 29.58
C PRO A 240 -15.03 3.26 28.85
N ASP A 241 -14.95 3.86 27.67
CA ASP A 241 -13.73 3.95 26.85
C ASP A 241 -13.01 2.60 26.62
N SER A 242 -13.75 1.48 26.58
CA SER A 242 -13.18 0.15 26.31
C SER A 242 -12.68 0.04 24.86
N GLY A 243 -13.31 0.79 23.95
CA GLY A 243 -12.91 0.95 22.56
C GLY A 243 -13.45 -0.12 21.61
N ILE A 244 -13.41 0.17 20.31
CA ILE A 244 -13.82 -0.73 19.22
C ILE A 244 -12.99 -0.42 17.96
N ALA A 245 -12.94 -1.36 17.01
CA ALA A 245 -12.50 -1.08 15.65
C ALA A 245 -13.52 -1.62 14.64
N GLN A 246 -13.60 -1.01 13.46
CA GLN A 246 -14.58 -1.37 12.44
C GLN A 246 -13.96 -1.31 11.05
N SER A 247 -14.29 -2.29 10.20
CA SER A 247 -13.85 -2.30 8.81
C SER A 247 -14.99 -1.92 7.87
N PHE A 248 -14.65 -1.22 6.79
CA PHE A 248 -15.61 -0.76 5.79
C PHE A 248 -15.09 -1.04 4.39
N ASP A 249 -16.01 -1.32 3.48
CA ASP A 249 -15.74 -1.35 2.04
C ASP A 249 -15.50 0.07 1.56
N ILE A 250 -14.36 0.30 0.91
CA ILE A 250 -13.91 1.65 0.61
C ILE A 250 -14.76 2.35 -0.46
N GLU A 251 -15.36 1.60 -1.39
CA GLU A 251 -16.13 2.14 -2.51
C GLU A 251 -17.58 2.41 -2.13
N THR A 252 -18.20 1.49 -1.40
CA THR A 252 -19.61 1.56 -1.02
C THR A 252 -19.84 2.23 0.31
N GLY A 253 -18.80 2.31 1.17
CA GLY A 253 -18.91 2.78 2.55
C GLY A 253 -19.66 1.81 3.47
N ALA A 254 -19.96 0.59 3.01
CA ALA A 254 -20.67 -0.39 3.80
C ALA A 254 -19.78 -0.89 4.95
N LEU A 255 -20.34 -0.97 6.16
CA LEU A 255 -19.72 -1.68 7.27
C LEU A 255 -19.56 -3.15 6.87
N LEU A 256 -18.33 -3.65 6.98
CA LEU A 256 -18.00 -5.04 6.74
C LEU A 256 -17.99 -5.80 8.05
N GLU A 257 -17.12 -5.41 8.99
CA GLU A 257 -16.99 -6.08 10.28
C GLU A 257 -16.81 -5.10 11.45
N THR A 258 -17.12 -5.59 12.65
CA THR A 258 -16.90 -4.90 13.91
C THR A 258 -16.06 -5.79 14.82
N PHE A 259 -14.93 -5.26 15.29
CA PHE A 259 -13.95 -5.94 16.12
C PHE A 259 -14.07 -5.40 17.54
N GLU A 260 -14.39 -6.28 18.48
CA GLU A 260 -14.51 -5.98 19.90
C GLU A 260 -13.32 -6.57 20.66
N ASN A 261 -12.89 -5.90 21.73
CA ASN A 261 -11.88 -6.46 22.63
C ASN A 261 -12.43 -7.78 23.22
N PRO A 262 -11.74 -8.93 23.09
CA PRO A 262 -12.20 -10.22 23.63
C PRO A 262 -12.27 -10.24 25.17
N THR A 263 -11.54 -9.34 25.83
CA THR A 263 -11.48 -9.17 27.28
C THR A 263 -11.59 -7.69 27.62
N PRO A 264 -12.75 -7.04 27.39
CA PRO A 264 -12.87 -5.60 27.53
C PRO A 264 -12.79 -5.19 29.01
N GLY A 265 -11.89 -4.26 29.30
CA GLY A 265 -11.77 -3.52 30.55
C GLY A 265 -12.17 -2.06 30.38
N ASN A 266 -12.28 -1.36 31.52
CA ASN A 266 -12.53 0.07 31.51
C ASN A 266 -11.28 0.78 30.98
N THR A 267 -11.46 1.72 30.06
CA THR A 267 -10.39 2.58 29.56
C THR A 267 -9.23 1.84 28.87
N ASP A 268 -9.42 0.58 28.44
CA ASP A 268 -8.43 -0.21 27.68
C ASP A 268 -8.05 0.44 26.35
N ARG A 269 -8.96 1.25 25.80
CA ARG A 269 -8.81 2.02 24.56
C ARG A 269 -8.47 1.15 23.35
N PHE A 270 -9.16 0.01 23.21
CA PHE A 270 -9.06 -0.84 22.04
C PHE A 270 -9.37 -0.04 20.75
N GLY A 271 -8.51 -0.13 19.75
CA GLY A 271 -8.62 0.70 18.53
C GLY A 271 -7.78 1.98 18.55
N SER A 272 -6.96 2.20 19.60
CA SER A 272 -6.01 3.33 19.66
C SER A 272 -5.02 3.31 18.49
N SER A 273 -4.62 2.10 18.07
CA SER A 273 -3.85 1.85 16.86
C SER A 273 -4.48 0.69 16.08
N VAL A 274 -4.45 0.78 14.76
CA VAL A 274 -4.95 -0.27 13.87
C VAL A 274 -3.99 -0.44 12.70
N SER A 275 -3.81 -1.67 12.25
CA SER A 275 -3.04 -2.00 11.05
C SER A 275 -3.64 -3.21 10.34
N ILE A 276 -3.56 -3.23 9.01
CA ILE A 276 -3.96 -4.37 8.17
C ILE A 276 -2.71 -5.06 7.62
N SER A 277 -2.64 -6.38 7.77
CA SER A 277 -1.57 -7.20 7.19
C SER A 277 -2.13 -8.46 6.57
N GLY A 278 -2.18 -8.49 5.24
CA GLY A 278 -2.79 -9.59 4.50
C GLY A 278 -4.25 -9.78 4.92
N SER A 279 -4.55 -10.94 5.53
CA SER A 279 -5.88 -11.27 6.06
C SER A 279 -6.08 -10.88 7.52
N PHE A 280 -5.11 -10.23 8.18
CA PHE A 280 -5.20 -9.89 9.59
C PHE A 280 -5.56 -8.43 9.82
N ALA A 281 -6.46 -8.19 10.77
CA ALA A 281 -6.65 -6.93 11.44
C ALA A 281 -5.88 -6.95 12.77
N ILE A 282 -4.99 -5.99 12.97
CA ILE A 282 -4.14 -5.88 14.16
C ILE A 282 -4.54 -4.61 14.90
N ILE A 283 -4.96 -4.75 16.15
CA ILE A 283 -5.63 -3.68 16.89
C ILE A 283 -5.02 -3.55 18.28
N GLY A 284 -4.54 -2.35 18.63
CA GLY A 284 -3.94 -2.07 19.93
C GLY A 284 -4.95 -1.59 20.98
N ALA A 285 -4.76 -2.05 22.21
CA ALA A 285 -5.44 -1.64 23.43
C ALA A 285 -4.36 -1.28 24.48
N PRO A 286 -3.74 -0.09 24.39
CA PRO A 286 -2.54 0.25 25.16
C PRO A 286 -2.73 0.35 26.67
N LYS A 287 -3.98 0.35 27.14
CA LYS A 287 -4.34 0.43 28.55
C LYS A 287 -4.95 -0.86 29.09
N ASP A 288 -5.00 -1.93 28.29
CA ASP A 288 -5.45 -3.23 28.75
C ASP A 288 -4.57 -3.76 29.90
N ASP A 289 -5.21 -4.41 30.86
CA ASP A 289 -4.63 -4.93 32.09
C ASP A 289 -4.20 -6.41 31.99
N ALA A 290 -4.33 -7.05 30.82
CA ALA A 290 -4.09 -8.49 30.65
C ALA A 290 -2.68 -8.96 31.07
N GLY A 291 -1.66 -8.11 30.93
CA GLY A 291 -0.28 -8.38 31.37
C GLY A 291 0.06 -7.81 32.76
N GLY A 292 -0.85 -7.06 33.39
CA GLY A 292 -0.61 -6.18 34.54
C GLY A 292 -1.18 -4.78 34.30
N GLU A 293 -1.20 -3.94 35.34
CA GLU A 293 -1.85 -2.61 35.33
C GLU A 293 -1.41 -1.74 34.14
N ASN A 294 -2.33 -1.47 33.20
CA ASN A 294 -2.12 -0.71 31.97
C ASN A 294 -0.85 -1.12 31.21
N THR A 295 -0.54 -2.42 31.18
CA THR A 295 0.61 -2.95 30.42
C THR A 295 0.35 -2.86 28.92
N GLY A 296 -0.92 -2.99 28.51
CA GLY A 296 -1.36 -2.92 27.12
C GLY A 296 -1.28 -4.26 26.40
N THR A 297 -2.17 -4.42 25.42
CA THR A 297 -2.29 -5.64 24.59
C THR A 297 -2.49 -5.26 23.13
N VAL A 298 -2.00 -6.10 22.21
CA VAL A 298 -2.38 -6.03 20.80
C VAL A 298 -3.17 -7.29 20.44
N HIS A 299 -4.30 -7.13 19.76
CA HIS A 299 -5.16 -8.24 19.35
C HIS A 299 -5.11 -8.43 17.84
N VAL A 300 -5.09 -9.70 17.42
CA VAL A 300 -5.06 -10.12 16.02
C VAL A 300 -6.37 -10.84 15.70
N PHE A 301 -7.04 -10.37 14.66
CA PHE A 301 -8.27 -10.94 14.14
C PHE A 301 -8.13 -11.28 12.66
N ASP A 302 -8.92 -12.23 12.19
CA ASP A 302 -9.18 -12.38 10.76
C ASP A 302 -10.02 -11.18 10.28
N LEU A 303 -9.49 -10.43 9.31
CA LEU A 303 -10.07 -9.18 8.79
C LEU A 303 -11.43 -9.40 8.13
N ALA A 304 -11.61 -10.55 7.47
CA ALA A 304 -12.80 -10.83 6.65
C ALA A 304 -13.99 -11.34 7.47
N THR A 305 -13.72 -12.03 8.58
CA THR A 305 -14.75 -12.68 9.40
C THR A 305 -14.90 -12.09 10.79
N GLY A 306 -14.01 -11.18 11.20
CA GLY A 306 -13.99 -10.65 12.56
C GLY A 306 -13.56 -11.66 13.63
N THR A 307 -13.11 -12.85 13.23
CA THR A 307 -12.78 -13.92 14.17
C THR A 307 -11.51 -13.57 14.94
N PHE A 308 -11.59 -13.51 16.27
CA PHE A 308 -10.41 -13.36 17.12
C PHE A 308 -9.47 -14.56 16.97
N GLU A 309 -8.19 -14.29 16.75
CA GLU A 309 -7.18 -15.34 16.63
C GLU A 309 -6.25 -15.43 17.84
N ARG A 310 -5.67 -14.30 18.26
CA ARG A 310 -4.66 -14.25 19.33
C ARG A 310 -4.43 -12.84 19.85
N SER A 311 -3.84 -12.75 21.04
CA SER A 311 -3.30 -11.53 21.60
C SER A 311 -1.77 -11.60 21.64
N LEU A 312 -1.12 -10.46 21.43
CA LEU A 312 0.31 -10.23 21.64
C LEU A 312 0.44 -9.40 22.92
N GLN A 313 1.34 -9.81 23.79
CA GLN A 313 1.65 -9.12 25.03
C GLN A 313 3.10 -8.66 25.03
N SER A 314 3.39 -7.63 25.82
CA SER A 314 4.78 -7.23 26.09
C SER A 314 5.59 -8.43 26.59
N PRO A 315 6.76 -8.74 25.99
CA PRO A 315 7.63 -9.84 26.43
C PRO A 315 8.14 -9.68 27.86
N ASP A 316 8.19 -8.43 28.32
CA ASP A 316 8.65 -8.00 29.64
C ASP A 316 7.73 -6.89 30.17
N PRO A 317 6.52 -7.28 30.65
CA PRO A 317 5.47 -6.35 30.95
C PRO A 317 5.79 -5.44 32.13
N GLU A 318 5.58 -4.14 31.93
CA GLU A 318 5.69 -3.11 32.96
C GLU A 318 4.41 -2.28 33.08
N ALA A 319 4.08 -1.90 34.32
CA ALA A 319 2.88 -1.10 34.55
C ALA A 319 2.96 0.23 33.80
N PHE A 320 1.88 0.59 33.11
CA PHE A 320 1.74 1.84 32.35
C PHE A 320 2.68 1.99 31.14
N GLU A 321 3.22 0.90 30.60
CA GLU A 321 4.19 0.98 29.50
C GLU A 321 3.61 1.33 28.11
N ASP A 322 2.28 1.33 27.99
CA ASP A 322 1.54 1.67 26.78
C ASP A 322 1.83 0.73 25.58
N PHE A 323 2.03 -0.57 25.82
CA PHE A 323 2.25 -1.55 24.75
C PHE A 323 1.05 -1.60 23.79
N GLY A 324 1.28 -1.37 22.49
CA GLY A 324 0.21 -1.28 21.49
C GLY A 324 -0.28 0.14 21.22
N ASN A 325 0.37 1.16 21.79
CA ASN A 325 0.12 2.58 21.47
C ASN A 325 0.32 2.87 19.98
N VAL A 326 1.28 2.18 19.38
CA VAL A 326 1.48 2.11 17.93
C VAL A 326 1.64 0.66 17.55
N SER A 327 0.92 0.29 16.50
CA SER A 327 1.12 -0.94 15.74
C SER A 327 1.28 -0.54 14.28
N ASP A 328 2.41 -0.90 13.69
CA ASP A 328 2.60 -0.78 12.25
C ASP A 328 3.10 -2.11 11.69
N VAL A 329 2.71 -2.41 10.45
CA VAL A 329 2.96 -3.69 9.82
C VAL A 329 3.54 -3.50 8.43
N GLY A 330 4.82 -3.83 8.30
CA GLY A 330 5.51 -3.90 7.02
C GLY A 330 5.52 -5.32 6.49
N GLY A 331 4.40 -5.87 6.03
CA GLY A 331 4.26 -7.11 5.26
C GLY A 331 4.73 -8.46 5.88
N VAL A 332 5.69 -8.46 6.79
CA VAL A 332 6.43 -9.65 7.27
C VAL A 332 6.71 -9.62 8.78
N ALA A 333 6.45 -8.51 9.46
CA ALA A 333 6.58 -8.40 10.92
C ALA A 333 5.66 -7.31 11.48
N ILE A 334 5.25 -7.47 12.74
CA ILE A 334 4.51 -6.46 13.50
C ILE A 334 5.52 -5.73 14.38
N ILE A 335 5.59 -4.39 14.29
CA ILE A 335 6.26 -3.58 15.31
C ILE A 335 5.20 -3.10 16.29
N VAL A 336 5.45 -3.38 17.57
CA VAL A 336 4.62 -2.86 18.66
C VAL A 336 5.47 -1.98 19.55
N GLY A 337 5.05 -0.73 19.70
CA GLY A 337 5.67 0.23 20.60
C GLY A 337 5.12 0.13 22.03
N ALA A 338 5.99 0.33 23.01
CA ALA A 338 5.70 0.57 24.42
C ALA A 338 6.49 1.82 24.86
N PRO A 339 6.05 3.02 24.43
CA PRO A 339 6.83 4.25 24.61
C PRO A 339 7.01 4.67 26.06
N SER A 340 6.21 4.13 26.97
CA SER A 340 6.27 4.46 28.40
C SER A 340 7.01 3.37 29.21
N SER A 341 7.61 2.36 28.57
CA SER A 341 8.44 1.37 29.26
C SER A 341 9.64 2.04 29.94
N SER A 342 9.98 1.56 31.12
CA SER A 342 11.24 1.88 31.80
C SER A 342 12.16 0.65 31.69
N TYR A 343 13.46 0.83 31.61
CA TYR A 343 14.36 -0.33 31.54
C TYR A 343 15.76 0.02 32.03
N GLU A 344 16.43 -0.95 32.65
CA GLU A 344 17.76 -0.80 33.26
C GLU A 344 17.93 0.44 34.18
N GLY A 345 16.85 0.90 34.80
CA GLY A 345 16.83 2.04 35.73
C GLY A 345 16.62 3.41 35.08
N ARG A 346 16.29 3.46 33.79
CA ARG A 346 15.87 4.67 33.07
C ARG A 346 14.35 4.70 32.96
N ASN A 347 13.75 5.85 33.23
CA ASN A 347 12.30 6.02 33.27
C ASN A 347 11.79 6.50 31.91
N LEU A 348 10.72 5.88 31.39
CA LEU A 348 10.05 6.31 30.15
C LEU A 348 11.01 6.44 28.95
N GLU A 349 12.07 5.63 28.92
CA GLU A 349 12.99 5.58 27.79
C GLU A 349 12.32 5.01 26.54
N GLY A 350 11.30 4.16 26.75
CA GLY A 350 10.48 3.55 25.73
C GLY A 350 11.14 2.38 25.01
N ARG A 351 10.32 1.44 24.54
CA ARG A 351 10.77 0.24 23.82
C ARG A 351 9.89 -0.07 22.63
N ALA A 352 10.41 -0.88 21.71
CA ALA A 352 9.64 -1.41 20.60
C ALA A 352 10.03 -2.86 20.35
N TYR A 353 9.04 -3.68 20.00
CA TYR A 353 9.16 -5.13 19.90
C TYR A 353 8.76 -5.60 18.51
N LEU A 354 9.44 -6.62 18.02
CA LEU A 354 9.17 -7.26 16.73
C LEU A 354 8.45 -8.58 16.98
N PHE A 355 7.31 -8.79 16.32
CA PHE A 355 6.55 -10.04 16.40
C PHE A 355 6.33 -10.66 15.02
N ASP A 356 6.25 -11.99 14.99
CA ASP A 356 5.80 -12.73 13.82
C ASP A 356 4.29 -12.55 13.63
N PRO A 357 3.82 -12.12 12.44
CA PRO A 357 2.41 -11.83 12.22
C PRO A 357 1.51 -13.09 12.20
N HIS A 358 2.07 -14.26 11.92
CA HIS A 358 1.33 -15.52 11.81
C HIS A 358 1.30 -16.27 13.14
N THR A 359 2.42 -16.34 13.85
CA THR A 359 2.49 -17.08 15.12
C THR A 359 2.23 -16.19 16.33
N GLY A 360 2.47 -14.88 16.21
CA GLY A 360 2.50 -13.97 17.35
C GLY A 360 3.72 -14.15 18.25
N GLU A 361 4.73 -14.90 17.81
CA GLU A 361 5.96 -15.08 18.57
C GLU A 361 6.76 -13.78 18.60
N HIS A 362 7.29 -13.42 19.78
CA HIS A 362 8.25 -12.34 19.92
C HIS A 362 9.57 -12.75 19.26
N LEU A 363 9.99 -11.97 18.27
CA LEU A 363 11.16 -12.27 17.44
C LEU A 363 12.41 -11.59 17.98
N ASP A 364 12.31 -10.29 18.30
CA ASP A 364 13.44 -9.48 18.77
C ASP A 364 12.95 -8.13 19.34
N THR A 365 13.82 -7.36 19.97
CA THR A 365 13.51 -6.07 20.60
C THR A 365 14.42 -4.97 20.05
N PHE A 366 13.82 -3.87 19.63
CA PHE A 366 14.56 -2.67 19.24
C PHE A 366 15.07 -1.94 20.48
N THR A 367 16.31 -1.46 20.39
CA THR A 367 16.94 -0.67 21.46
C THR A 367 17.40 0.67 20.92
N ASN A 368 17.18 1.74 21.69
CA ASN A 368 17.81 3.03 21.44
C ASN A 368 19.22 3.01 22.06
N PRO A 369 20.31 3.03 21.26
CA PRO A 369 21.67 2.89 21.76
C PRO A 369 22.14 4.10 22.60
N ALA A 370 21.38 5.19 22.59
CA ALA A 370 21.62 6.38 23.38
C ALA A 370 20.33 6.81 24.11
N ALA A 371 19.58 5.83 24.64
CA ALA A 371 18.36 6.08 25.39
C ALA A 371 18.65 6.87 26.68
N GLU A 372 17.83 7.89 26.95
CA GLU A 372 17.81 8.61 28.22
C GLU A 372 16.39 8.57 28.81
N ASP A 373 16.24 9.07 30.04
CA ASP A 373 14.92 9.25 30.66
C ASP A 373 14.04 10.13 29.76
N ASP A 374 12.73 9.83 29.70
CA ASP A 374 11.74 10.61 28.96
C ASP A 374 11.98 10.69 27.43
N ASP A 375 12.71 9.74 26.83
CA ASP A 375 12.94 9.70 25.37
C ASP A 375 11.72 9.19 24.56
N TYR A 376 10.85 8.39 25.19
CA TYR A 376 9.66 7.77 24.59
C TYR A 376 9.92 7.02 23.27
N PHE A 377 10.99 6.22 23.22
CA PHE A 377 11.31 5.39 22.06
C PHE A 377 10.20 4.35 21.81
N GLY A 378 9.82 4.12 20.55
CA GLY A 378 8.67 3.26 20.21
C GLY A 378 7.33 3.98 20.14
N SER A 379 7.34 5.31 20.27
CA SER A 379 6.13 6.16 20.17
C SER A 379 5.50 6.25 18.77
N GLY A 380 6.21 5.78 17.75
CA GLY A 380 5.80 5.76 16.36
C GLY A 380 6.69 4.81 15.59
N SER A 381 6.14 4.11 14.60
CA SER A 381 6.92 3.29 13.67
C SER A 381 6.34 3.35 12.27
N ASP A 382 7.17 3.00 11.30
CA ASP A 382 6.78 2.69 9.92
C ASP A 382 7.85 1.83 9.23
N PHE A 383 7.47 1.18 8.13
CA PHE A 383 8.26 0.24 7.37
C PHE A 383 8.41 0.65 5.90
N SER A 384 9.53 0.25 5.32
CA SER A 384 9.77 0.31 3.90
C SER A 384 10.71 -0.82 3.48
N GLY A 385 10.12 -1.88 2.93
CA GLY A 385 10.86 -3.10 2.60
C GLY A 385 11.49 -3.71 3.85
N ASP A 386 12.83 -3.75 3.89
CA ASP A 386 13.59 -4.26 5.03
C ASP A 386 14.05 -3.16 5.99
N LEU A 387 13.70 -1.90 5.74
CA LEU A 387 13.93 -0.80 6.66
C LEU A 387 12.72 -0.58 7.55
N CYS A 388 12.97 -0.21 8.79
CA CYS A 388 11.98 0.41 9.65
C CYS A 388 12.54 1.68 10.28
N VAL A 389 11.63 2.57 10.65
CA VAL A 389 11.92 3.78 11.41
C VAL A 389 11.10 3.74 12.69
N ILE A 390 11.70 4.11 13.80
CA ILE A 390 11.05 4.15 15.12
C ILE A 390 11.31 5.51 15.76
N GLY A 391 10.25 6.14 16.23
CA GLY A 391 10.24 7.45 16.85
C GLY A 391 10.73 7.46 18.29
N SER A 392 11.40 8.55 18.68
CA SER A 392 11.75 8.89 20.06
C SER A 392 11.48 10.38 20.26
N PHE A 393 10.21 10.76 20.43
CA PHE A 393 9.84 12.18 20.35
C PHE A 393 10.33 13.02 21.54
N GLY A 394 10.67 12.38 22.66
CA GLY A 394 11.18 13.06 23.86
C GLY A 394 12.69 13.27 23.85
N ASP A 395 13.38 12.81 22.81
CA ASP A 395 14.84 12.93 22.71
C ASP A 395 15.32 14.38 22.87
N ASP A 396 16.17 14.59 23.87
CA ASP A 396 16.69 15.89 24.30
C ASP A 396 17.94 16.35 23.50
N ARG A 397 18.41 15.56 22.53
CA ARG A 397 19.61 15.90 21.76
C ARG A 397 19.37 17.14 20.89
N GLY A 398 20.01 18.23 21.29
CA GLY A 398 19.99 19.53 20.61
C GLY A 398 19.12 20.56 21.31
N SER A 399 17.98 20.14 21.88
CA SER A 399 17.08 20.96 22.71
C SER A 399 16.14 20.05 23.50
N TYR A 400 15.55 20.56 24.59
CA TYR A 400 14.59 19.82 25.41
C TYR A 400 13.43 19.27 24.54
N ASN A 401 13.16 17.96 24.55
CA ASN A 401 12.17 17.27 23.75
C ASN A 401 12.18 17.70 22.26
N ALA A 402 13.38 17.85 21.67
CA ALA A 402 13.54 18.15 20.26
C ALA A 402 13.05 16.98 19.38
N GLY A 403 13.18 15.76 19.91
CA GLY A 403 12.77 14.51 19.30
C GLY A 403 13.76 14.00 18.26
N SER A 404 13.70 12.69 18.02
CA SER A 404 14.51 11.99 17.04
C SER A 404 13.76 10.80 16.44
N ALA A 405 14.37 10.19 15.42
CA ALA A 405 13.92 8.91 14.89
C ALA A 405 15.11 8.00 14.59
N LEU A 406 15.00 6.73 14.92
CA LEU A 406 16.02 5.73 14.69
C LEU A 406 15.64 4.86 13.50
N VAL A 407 16.61 4.59 12.64
CA VAL A 407 16.45 3.75 11.46
C VAL A 407 17.15 2.42 11.70
N PHE A 408 16.43 1.34 11.45
CA PHE A 408 16.94 -0.02 11.54
C PHE A 408 16.72 -0.74 10.21
N ARG A 409 17.49 -1.80 10.00
CA ARG A 409 17.28 -2.79 8.94
C ARG A 409 16.96 -4.12 9.58
N ILE A 410 15.94 -4.81 9.10
CA ILE A 410 15.58 -6.15 9.53
C ILE A 410 16.04 -7.13 8.46
N ALA A 411 17.04 -7.95 8.79
CA ALA A 411 17.56 -8.97 7.89
C ALA A 411 16.86 -10.32 8.13
N ASN A 412 16.89 -11.17 7.10
CA ASN A 412 16.27 -12.50 7.09
C ASN A 412 14.76 -12.48 7.37
N LEU A 413 14.08 -11.40 6.97
CA LEU A 413 12.63 -11.36 6.97
C LEU A 413 12.09 -12.60 6.22
N PRO A 414 11.17 -13.37 6.81
CA PRO A 414 10.54 -14.47 6.10
C PRO A 414 9.94 -13.91 4.81
N PRO A 415 10.09 -14.58 3.66
CA PRO A 415 9.49 -14.08 2.43
C PRO A 415 7.99 -13.90 2.66
N SER A 416 7.46 -12.74 2.22
CA SER A 416 6.01 -12.53 2.16
C SER A 416 5.39 -13.78 1.52
N PRO A 417 4.34 -14.38 2.11
CA PRO A 417 3.73 -15.57 1.54
C PRO A 417 3.37 -15.23 0.10
N THR A 418 4.12 -15.80 -0.83
CA THR A 418 3.75 -15.74 -2.24
C THR A 418 2.34 -16.31 -2.27
N PRO A 419 1.34 -15.61 -2.85
CA PRO A 419 -0.01 -16.14 -2.90
C PRO A 419 0.13 -17.57 -3.41
N THR A 420 -0.30 -18.53 -2.59
CA THR A 420 -0.21 -19.94 -2.98
C THR A 420 -0.82 -19.99 -4.36
N PRO A 421 -0.06 -20.37 -5.42
CA PRO A 421 -0.63 -20.43 -6.75
C PRO A 421 -1.86 -21.30 -6.59
N THR A 422 -3.02 -20.73 -6.87
CA THR A 422 -4.26 -21.50 -6.90
C THR A 422 -3.92 -22.74 -7.72
N PRO A 423 -4.14 -23.96 -7.20
CA PRO A 423 -3.72 -25.17 -7.89
C PRO A 423 -4.13 -25.01 -9.35
N PRO A 424 -3.21 -25.19 -10.31
CA PRO A 424 -3.50 -24.92 -11.70
C PRO A 424 -4.80 -25.63 -12.00
N ILE A 425 -5.81 -24.87 -12.42
CA ILE A 425 -7.05 -25.45 -12.90
C ILE A 425 -6.60 -26.51 -13.91
N GLU A 426 -6.78 -27.78 -13.60
CA GLU A 426 -6.40 -28.86 -14.51
C GLU A 426 -7.31 -28.75 -15.72
N GLY A 427 -6.82 -28.02 -16.71
CA GLY A 427 -7.54 -27.55 -17.87
C GLY A 427 -6.70 -26.48 -18.53
N THR A 428 -5.86 -26.89 -19.49
CA THR A 428 -5.16 -25.95 -20.38
C THR A 428 -6.19 -25.09 -21.10
N GLY A 429 -6.42 -23.88 -20.63
CA GLY A 429 -7.36 -22.94 -21.21
C GLY A 429 -7.13 -21.52 -20.69
N LEU A 430 -6.70 -20.62 -21.57
CA LEU A 430 -6.70 -19.17 -21.35
C LEU A 430 -8.15 -18.71 -21.24
N VAL A 431 -8.52 -17.91 -20.24
CA VAL A 431 -9.87 -17.32 -20.13
C VAL A 431 -9.75 -15.80 -20.23
N ALA A 432 -10.26 -15.21 -21.32
CA ALA A 432 -10.55 -13.77 -21.37
C ALA A 432 -12.07 -13.59 -21.23
N GLY A 433 -12.51 -12.98 -20.12
CA GLY A 433 -13.91 -12.62 -19.88
C GLY A 433 -14.11 -11.12 -20.10
N PHE A 434 -15.14 -10.75 -20.87
CA PHE A 434 -15.57 -9.36 -21.03
C PHE A 434 -16.86 -9.14 -20.23
N VAL A 435 -16.86 -8.17 -19.31
CA VAL A 435 -18.10 -7.69 -18.66
C VAL A 435 -18.50 -6.39 -19.34
N THR A 436 -19.62 -6.38 -20.05
CA THR A 436 -20.26 -5.13 -20.47
C THR A 436 -21.47 -4.89 -19.58
N ASN A 437 -21.51 -3.75 -18.89
CA ASN A 437 -22.68 -3.38 -18.10
C ASN A 437 -23.70 -2.69 -19.03
N ALA A 438 -24.95 -3.13 -18.98
CA ALA A 438 -25.99 -2.77 -19.97
C ALA A 438 -26.76 -1.49 -19.64
N SER A 439 -26.27 -0.64 -18.75
CA SER A 439 -26.91 0.64 -18.45
C SER A 439 -25.86 1.71 -18.20
N ASP A 440 -25.90 2.72 -19.08
CA ASP A 440 -25.07 3.93 -19.18
C ASP A 440 -23.77 3.82 -19.99
N PHE A 441 -23.79 4.48 -21.14
CA PHE A 441 -22.72 4.59 -22.13
C PHE A 441 -21.53 5.42 -21.61
N GLN A 442 -20.74 4.86 -20.70
CA GLN A 442 -19.37 5.26 -20.40
C GLN A 442 -18.48 4.03 -20.61
N ILE A 443 -17.64 4.06 -21.65
CA ILE A 443 -16.75 2.96 -22.01
C ILE A 443 -15.59 2.94 -20.99
N ILE A 444 -15.63 2.02 -20.03
CA ILE A 444 -14.44 1.58 -19.30
C ILE A 444 -14.00 0.27 -19.98
N THR A 445 -12.95 0.33 -20.80
CA THR A 445 -12.38 -0.88 -21.41
C THR A 445 -11.40 -1.51 -20.43
N ASN A 446 -11.90 -2.22 -19.42
CA ASN A 446 -11.04 -3.11 -18.63
C ASN A 446 -11.06 -4.50 -19.30
N ALA A 447 -10.18 -4.70 -20.28
CA ALA A 447 -9.85 -6.04 -20.75
C ALA A 447 -8.72 -6.58 -19.86
N ILE A 448 -9.00 -7.63 -19.07
CA ILE A 448 -7.98 -8.35 -18.31
C ILE A 448 -7.58 -9.57 -19.12
N LEU A 449 -6.31 -9.64 -19.53
CA LEU A 449 -5.73 -10.83 -20.15
C LEU A 449 -4.78 -11.49 -19.14
N ALA A 450 -5.17 -12.65 -18.60
CA ALA A 450 -4.32 -13.43 -17.70
C ALA A 450 -3.53 -14.48 -18.50
N LEU A 451 -2.20 -14.42 -18.44
CA LEU A 451 -1.30 -15.37 -19.11
C LEU A 451 -0.44 -16.07 -18.05
N GLY A 452 -0.93 -17.20 -17.55
CA GLY A 452 -0.27 -17.88 -16.42
C GLY A 452 -0.12 -16.93 -15.24
N ASP A 453 1.11 -16.75 -14.77
CA ASP A 453 1.42 -16.07 -13.50
C ASP A 453 1.62 -14.54 -13.65
N LYS A 454 1.35 -13.96 -14.83
CA LYS A 454 1.57 -12.53 -15.11
C LYS A 454 0.32 -11.86 -15.71
N ILE A 455 -0.01 -10.68 -15.18
CA ILE A 455 -1.07 -9.79 -15.67
C ILE A 455 -0.39 -8.56 -16.26
N GLU A 456 -0.69 -8.24 -17.53
CA GLU A 456 -0.25 -6.98 -18.16
C GLU A 456 -1.46 -6.21 -18.69
N PHE A 457 -1.47 -4.90 -18.42
CA PHE A 457 -2.51 -3.98 -18.86
C PHE A 457 -2.15 -3.39 -20.23
N PRO A 458 -3.12 -3.17 -21.14
CA PRO A 458 -2.86 -2.50 -22.40
C PRO A 458 -2.43 -1.04 -22.17
N ASP A 459 -1.67 -0.49 -23.11
CA ASP A 459 -1.45 0.96 -23.19
C ASP A 459 -2.71 1.70 -23.68
N GLU A 460 -2.68 3.03 -23.68
CA GLU A 460 -3.83 3.89 -24.06
C GLU A 460 -4.39 3.60 -25.48
N GLU A 461 -3.65 2.88 -26.33
CA GLU A 461 -4.06 2.49 -27.69
C GLU A 461 -4.48 1.00 -27.82
N GLY A 462 -4.49 0.22 -26.72
CA GLY A 462 -4.98 -1.16 -26.72
C GLY A 462 -3.99 -2.21 -27.24
N ILE A 463 -2.68 -1.92 -27.24
CA ILE A 463 -1.66 -2.80 -27.84
C ILE A 463 -1.07 -3.75 -26.80
N PHE A 464 -0.94 -5.03 -27.16
CA PHE A 464 -0.27 -6.06 -26.36
C PHE A 464 1.04 -6.53 -27.01
N ILE A 465 2.05 -6.89 -26.22
CA ILE A 465 3.35 -7.39 -26.69
C ILE A 465 3.68 -8.68 -25.93
N PHE A 466 3.98 -9.77 -26.65
CA PHE A 466 4.29 -11.07 -26.06
C PHE A 466 5.58 -11.68 -26.62
N GLU A 467 6.29 -12.47 -25.81
CA GLU A 467 7.39 -13.35 -26.24
C GLU A 467 7.17 -14.74 -25.64
N GLY A 468 6.96 -15.76 -26.48
CA GLY A 468 6.73 -17.14 -26.02
C GLY A 468 6.45 -18.13 -27.15
N ALA A 469 6.57 -19.43 -26.86
CA ALA A 469 6.52 -20.50 -27.87
C ALA A 469 5.10 -21.08 -28.13
N LYS A 470 4.07 -20.69 -27.38
CA LYS A 470 2.66 -21.09 -27.59
C LYS A 470 1.72 -20.04 -27.01
N VAL A 471 0.71 -19.62 -27.78
CA VAL A 471 -0.35 -18.71 -27.33
C VAL A 471 -1.70 -19.32 -27.74
N GLY A 472 -2.56 -19.63 -26.77
CA GLY A 472 -3.95 -20.03 -27.02
C GLY A 472 -4.88 -18.87 -26.66
N LEU A 473 -5.84 -18.53 -27.52
CA LEU A 473 -6.75 -17.39 -27.33
C LEU A 473 -8.19 -17.89 -27.18
N GLN A 474 -8.89 -17.48 -26.13
CA GLN A 474 -10.32 -17.81 -25.91
C GLN A 474 -11.10 -16.52 -25.65
N ILE A 475 -12.22 -16.34 -26.34
CA ILE A 475 -13.09 -15.17 -26.20
C ILE A 475 -14.40 -15.65 -25.54
N LEU A 476 -14.75 -15.12 -24.37
CA LEU A 476 -16.07 -15.30 -23.77
C LEU A 476 -16.92 -14.05 -23.96
N ASP A 477 -18.03 -14.20 -24.66
CA ASP A 477 -19.06 -13.17 -24.77
C ASP A 477 -20.10 -13.41 -23.67
N ALA A 478 -20.18 -12.50 -22.70
CA ALA A 478 -20.92 -12.71 -21.47
C ALA A 478 -22.27 -11.98 -21.41
N VAL A 479 -23.01 -11.81 -22.51
CA VAL A 479 -24.38 -11.25 -22.40
C VAL A 479 -25.32 -11.75 -23.52
N SER A 480 -25.82 -13.00 -23.42
CA SER A 480 -27.20 -13.43 -23.79
C SER A 480 -27.31 -14.96 -23.80
N PRO A 481 -28.37 -15.58 -23.23
CA PRO A 481 -28.54 -17.02 -23.28
C PRO A 481 -28.85 -17.48 -24.72
N GLY A 482 -27.92 -18.22 -25.34
CA GLY A 482 -28.14 -18.87 -26.64
C GLY A 482 -26.98 -18.86 -27.65
N TYR A 483 -25.83 -18.24 -27.35
CA TYR A 483 -24.66 -18.29 -28.23
C TYR A 483 -23.68 -19.42 -27.83
N GLU A 484 -23.30 -20.25 -28.79
CA GLU A 484 -22.30 -21.31 -28.61
C GLU A 484 -20.89 -20.71 -28.44
N SER A 485 -20.13 -21.24 -27.49
CA SER A 485 -18.72 -20.90 -27.28
C SER A 485 -17.85 -21.49 -28.40
N TYR A 486 -16.90 -20.71 -28.91
CA TYR A 486 -15.93 -21.15 -29.93
C TYR A 486 -14.51 -21.05 -29.38
N SER A 487 -13.75 -22.14 -29.47
CA SER A 487 -12.31 -22.19 -29.16
C SER A 487 -11.53 -22.68 -30.38
N LYS A 488 -10.34 -22.11 -30.61
CA LYS A 488 -9.39 -22.65 -31.59
C LYS A 488 -7.95 -22.37 -31.15
N GLU A 489 -7.14 -23.42 -31.10
CA GLU A 489 -5.71 -23.30 -30.84
C GLU A 489 -4.96 -22.80 -32.08
N ILE A 490 -4.01 -21.89 -31.88
CA ILE A 490 -3.06 -21.46 -32.91
C ILE A 490 -1.65 -21.83 -32.43
N GLN A 491 -0.91 -22.56 -33.25
CA GLN A 491 0.50 -22.84 -33.01
C GLN A 491 1.33 -21.72 -33.64
N VAL A 492 2.03 -20.95 -32.80
CA VAL A 492 2.98 -19.91 -33.24
C VAL A 492 4.39 -20.34 -32.87
N GLY A 493 5.34 -20.16 -33.80
CA GLY A 493 6.76 -20.50 -33.61
C GLY A 493 7.46 -19.58 -32.61
N ALA A 494 8.69 -19.93 -32.23
CA ALA A 494 9.45 -19.21 -31.21
C ALA A 494 9.61 -17.70 -31.53
N ALA A 495 9.32 -16.87 -30.54
CA ALA A 495 9.34 -15.39 -30.56
C ALA A 495 8.37 -14.76 -31.57
N THR A 496 7.08 -14.71 -31.22
CA THR A 496 6.03 -14.07 -32.04
C THR A 496 5.44 -12.85 -31.33
N LEU A 497 5.40 -11.70 -32.01
CA LEU A 497 4.77 -10.47 -31.54
C LEU A 497 3.32 -10.41 -32.03
N LEU A 498 2.33 -10.55 -31.13
CA LEU A 498 0.93 -10.47 -31.52
C LEU A 498 0.41 -9.03 -31.38
N LEU A 499 0.03 -8.39 -32.49
CA LEU A 499 -0.66 -7.10 -32.45
C LEU A 499 -2.17 -7.34 -32.51
N VAL A 500 -2.93 -6.78 -31.57
CA VAL A 500 -4.40 -6.83 -31.60
C VAL A 500 -4.90 -5.39 -31.68
N GLU A 501 -5.47 -4.99 -32.81
CA GLU A 501 -6.05 -3.66 -32.98
C GLU A 501 -7.57 -3.74 -32.77
N MET A 502 -8.09 -3.02 -31.77
CA MET A 502 -9.52 -2.86 -31.59
C MET A 502 -9.97 -1.62 -32.36
N ALA A 503 -10.72 -1.80 -33.46
CA ALA A 503 -11.25 -0.66 -34.20
C ALA A 503 -12.30 0.09 -33.34
N PRO A 504 -12.17 1.40 -33.10
CA PRO A 504 -13.22 2.16 -32.44
C PRO A 504 -14.38 2.33 -33.42
N ARG A 505 -15.56 1.75 -33.13
CA ARG A 505 -16.76 1.99 -33.96
C ARG A 505 -17.72 2.97 -33.32
N GLY A 506 -17.91 4.09 -34.02
CA GLY A 506 -19.15 4.84 -33.99
C GLY A 506 -20.34 3.97 -34.40
N THR A 507 -21.33 3.91 -33.52
CA THR A 507 -22.75 3.65 -33.77
C THR A 507 -23.20 2.35 -34.45
N ASN A 508 -22.40 1.27 -34.48
CA ASN A 508 -22.92 -0.03 -34.91
C ASN A 508 -22.29 -1.19 -34.12
N PRO A 509 -23.05 -1.93 -33.28
CA PRO A 509 -22.53 -2.97 -32.39
C PRO A 509 -22.00 -4.23 -33.12
N ASN A 510 -22.14 -4.32 -34.45
CA ASN A 510 -21.60 -5.41 -35.25
C ASN A 510 -20.24 -5.06 -35.88
N ALA A 511 -19.28 -4.60 -35.07
CA ALA A 511 -17.95 -4.23 -35.53
C ALA A 511 -17.10 -5.46 -35.89
N ASP A 512 -16.50 -5.45 -37.09
CA ASP A 512 -15.55 -6.48 -37.53
C ASP A 512 -14.29 -6.44 -36.65
N ILE A 513 -13.88 -7.59 -36.10
CA ILE A 513 -12.59 -7.73 -35.41
C ILE A 513 -11.55 -8.15 -36.47
N ASN A 514 -10.52 -7.34 -36.67
CA ASN A 514 -9.39 -7.66 -37.53
C ASN A 514 -8.20 -8.09 -36.68
N PHE A 515 -7.55 -9.18 -37.08
CA PHE A 515 -6.31 -9.66 -36.47
C PHE A 515 -5.20 -9.67 -37.52
N ASP A 516 -4.16 -8.85 -37.32
CA ASP A 516 -2.94 -8.88 -38.11
C ASP A 516 -1.78 -9.36 -37.22
N GLY A 517 -1.27 -10.57 -37.48
CA GLY A 517 -0.14 -11.14 -36.74
C GLY A 517 1.19 -10.75 -37.37
N ILE A 518 2.16 -10.31 -36.55
CA ILE A 518 3.54 -10.06 -36.99
C ILE A 518 4.42 -11.20 -36.49
N VAL A 519 5.05 -11.93 -37.42
CA VAL A 519 5.97 -13.01 -37.05
C VAL A 519 7.39 -12.59 -37.44
N ASN A 520 8.32 -12.69 -36.49
CA ASN A 520 9.74 -12.58 -36.78
C ASN A 520 10.29 -13.99 -37.04
N GLN A 521 10.73 -14.26 -38.25
CA GLN A 521 11.56 -15.44 -38.53
C GLN A 521 12.90 -14.96 -39.08
N ASN A 522 13.96 -15.20 -38.32
CA ASN A 522 15.35 -14.99 -38.76
C ASN A 522 15.61 -13.56 -39.31
N ASP A 523 15.31 -12.53 -38.51
CA ASP A 523 15.55 -11.11 -38.80
C ASP A 523 14.74 -10.52 -39.99
N HIS A 524 13.68 -11.20 -40.41
CA HIS A 524 12.69 -10.64 -41.34
C HIS A 524 11.31 -10.54 -40.68
N LEU A 525 10.74 -9.32 -40.69
CA LEU A 525 9.35 -9.08 -40.27
C LEU A 525 8.39 -9.45 -41.40
N GLU A 526 7.51 -10.41 -41.15
CA GLU A 526 6.42 -10.76 -42.06
C GLU A 526 5.07 -10.54 -41.37
N ILE A 527 4.16 -9.78 -42.02
CA ILE A 527 2.77 -9.63 -41.57
C ILE A 527 1.97 -10.76 -42.21
N GLN A 528 1.51 -11.72 -41.40
CA GLN A 528 0.53 -12.69 -41.87
C GLN A 528 -0.88 -12.13 -41.69
N LYS A 529 -1.46 -11.65 -42.80
CA LYS A 529 -2.90 -11.32 -42.85
C LYS A 529 -3.70 -12.61 -42.79
N ASN A 530 -4.20 -12.95 -41.61
CA ASN A 530 -4.95 -14.19 -41.42
C ASN A 530 -6.15 -14.00 -40.49
N TRP A 531 -7.02 -13.01 -40.73
CA TRP A 531 -8.45 -13.17 -40.50
C TRP A 531 -9.28 -11.98 -41.01
N HIS A 532 -10.32 -12.26 -41.80
CA HIS A 532 -11.47 -11.39 -42.00
C HIS A 532 -12.72 -12.23 -41.76
N ARG A 533 -13.52 -11.89 -40.74
CA ARG A 533 -14.86 -12.45 -40.60
C ARG A 533 -15.87 -11.36 -40.90
N GLN A 534 -16.52 -11.45 -42.06
CA GLN A 534 -17.76 -10.71 -42.31
C GLN A 534 -18.89 -11.39 -41.52
N PHE A 535 -19.52 -10.68 -40.60
CA PHE A 535 -20.80 -11.11 -40.06
C PHE A 535 -21.87 -11.03 -41.17
N PRO A 536 -22.85 -11.95 -41.22
CA PRO A 536 -23.83 -11.97 -42.31
C PRO A 536 -24.61 -10.64 -42.35
N SER A 537 -24.41 -9.88 -43.43
CA SER A 537 -25.09 -8.62 -43.65
C SER A 537 -26.55 -8.86 -44.03
N HIS A 538 -27.50 -8.33 -43.25
CA HIS A 538 -28.74 -7.87 -43.88
C HIS A 538 -28.41 -6.61 -44.69
N LYS A 539 -28.60 -6.71 -46.01
CA LYS A 539 -28.30 -5.69 -47.01
C LYS A 539 -28.67 -4.28 -46.53
N THR A 540 -27.72 -3.36 -46.51
CA THR A 540 -27.84 -2.01 -47.09
C THR A 540 -26.45 -1.45 -47.37
N SER A 541 -26.38 -0.72 -48.46
CA SER A 541 -25.23 -0.34 -49.26
C SER A 541 -24.55 0.96 -48.83
N SER A 542 -23.22 0.96 -48.75
CA SER A 542 -22.31 1.85 -49.52
C SER A 542 -20.92 1.80 -48.88
N GLY A 543 -19.98 1.15 -49.56
CA GLY A 543 -18.62 0.97 -49.09
C GLY A 543 -17.87 2.29 -49.00
N ARG A 544 -17.22 2.52 -47.85
CA ARG A 544 -16.08 3.43 -47.72
C ARG A 544 -14.93 2.58 -47.22
N GLN A 545 -14.01 2.23 -48.12
CA GLN A 545 -12.72 1.64 -47.72
C GLN A 545 -11.97 2.71 -46.92
N LEU A 546 -11.60 2.37 -45.68
CA LEU A 546 -10.64 3.16 -44.90
C LEU A 546 -9.27 3.07 -45.59
N PRO A 547 -8.53 4.17 -45.72
CA PRO A 547 -7.18 4.11 -46.27
C PRO A 547 -6.27 3.33 -45.30
N PRO A 548 -5.26 2.60 -45.81
CA PRO A 548 -4.28 1.96 -44.96
C PRO A 548 -3.57 3.04 -44.15
N ILE A 549 -3.73 3.04 -42.84
CA ILE A 549 -2.85 3.81 -41.96
C ILE A 549 -1.44 3.22 -42.15
N GLU A 550 -0.47 4.12 -42.35
CA GLU A 550 0.85 3.83 -42.91
C GLU A 550 1.62 2.80 -42.07
N ARG A 551 1.54 1.54 -42.51
CA ARG A 551 2.39 0.39 -42.10
C ARG A 551 3.82 0.79 -41.76
N ASP A 552 4.40 1.70 -42.54
CA ASP A 552 5.78 2.14 -42.40
C ASP A 552 6.04 2.95 -41.12
N LYS A 553 5.07 3.74 -40.63
CA LYS A 553 5.20 4.48 -39.35
C LYS A 553 5.13 3.56 -38.14
N LEU A 554 4.35 2.48 -38.23
CA LEU A 554 4.19 1.51 -37.15
C LEU A 554 5.44 0.63 -37.03
N LEU A 555 5.98 0.20 -38.18
CA LEU A 555 7.25 -0.53 -38.27
C LEU A 555 8.43 0.29 -37.75
N GLU A 556 8.47 1.59 -38.05
CA GLU A 556 9.54 2.49 -37.57
C GLU A 556 9.50 2.70 -36.06
N LYS A 557 8.30 2.86 -35.47
CA LYS A 557 8.13 2.95 -34.00
C LYS A 557 8.56 1.66 -33.29
N LEU A 558 8.22 0.50 -33.87
CA LEU A 558 8.63 -0.82 -33.36
C LEU A 558 10.16 -0.99 -33.44
N ARG A 559 10.78 -0.58 -34.55
CA ARG A 559 12.22 -0.62 -34.73
C ARG A 559 12.97 0.23 -33.70
N ILE A 560 12.53 1.48 -33.48
CA ILE A 560 13.13 2.39 -32.49
C ILE A 560 13.06 1.80 -31.06
N ARG A 561 11.97 1.09 -30.72
CA ARG A 561 11.81 0.46 -29.40
C ARG A 561 12.65 -0.80 -29.22
N LEU A 562 12.82 -1.61 -30.27
CA LEU A 562 13.71 -2.77 -30.25
C LEU A 562 15.19 -2.33 -30.16
N GLU A 563 15.57 -1.26 -30.88
CA GLU A 563 16.93 -0.70 -30.80
C GLU A 563 17.24 -0.14 -29.40
N LYS A 564 16.29 0.56 -28.76
CA LYS A 564 16.42 1.06 -27.37
C LYS A 564 16.53 -0.04 -26.30
N ARG A 565 16.11 -1.27 -26.58
CA ARG A 565 16.23 -2.42 -25.66
C ARG A 565 17.50 -3.24 -25.87
N SER A 566 18.20 -3.03 -26.98
CA SER A 566 19.46 -3.71 -27.31
C SER A 566 20.71 -3.00 -26.77
N HIS A 567 20.54 -1.83 -26.16
CA HIS A 567 21.54 -1.07 -25.41
C HIS A 567 21.14 -1.08 -23.93
#